data_AF-A0A6I1HFK8-F1
#
_entry.id   AF-A0A6I1HFK8-F1
#
_cell.length_a   1.000
_cell.length_b   1.000
_cell.length_c   1.000
_cell.angle_alpha   90.00
_cell.angle_beta   90.00
_cell.angle_gamma   90.00
#
_symmetry.space_group_name_H-M   'P 1'
#
loop_
_entity.id
_entity.type
_entity.pdbx_description
1 polymer ?
#
loop_
_entity_poly.entity_id
_entity_poly.type
_entity_poly.pdbx_seq_one_letter_code
_entity_poly.pdbx_strand_id
1 'polypeptide(L)'
;VTLHNTEGTVQAGQLDLHVGNLDNAKGTILQTGTGDTRIVTGNLDNTAGRIAVNSNDLNIDAATLANRDGKIEHAGTGTLNLQAGVLDNSKGRVTSAAAASVVSKGTLNNTDGVIAATTGLHVGGTALDNTRGVLQADMLRLDAASLLN
;
A
#
# COMPACT_ATOMS: atom_id res chain seq x y z
N VAL A 1 -12.56 14.21 -8.99
CA VAL A 1 -11.70 14.00 -10.17
C VAL A 1 -11.15 12.59 -10.15
N THR A 2 -11.07 11.91 -11.29
CA THR A 2 -10.44 10.58 -11.40
C THR A 2 -9.14 10.72 -12.17
N LEU A 3 -8.06 10.12 -11.69
CA LEU A 3 -6.84 9.90 -12.47
C LEU A 3 -6.89 8.48 -13.04
N HIS A 4 -6.85 8.37 -14.37
CA HIS A 4 -6.75 7.09 -15.08
C HIS A 4 -5.31 6.89 -15.58
N ASN A 5 -4.65 5.87 -15.07
CA ASN A 5 -3.31 5.43 -15.46
C ASN A 5 -3.31 3.94 -15.85
N THR A 6 -4.40 3.45 -16.44
CA THR A 6 -4.51 2.04 -16.86
C THR A 6 -3.51 1.75 -17.99
N GLU A 7 -2.64 0.75 -17.81
CA GLU A 7 -1.55 0.40 -18.76
C GLU A 7 -0.56 1.55 -19.07
N GLY A 8 -0.67 2.66 -18.35
CA GLY A 8 0.12 3.87 -18.52
C GLY A 8 1.31 3.95 -17.56
N THR A 9 2.07 5.05 -17.68
CA THR A 9 3.11 5.40 -16.72
C THR A 9 2.97 6.85 -16.29
N VAL A 10 2.84 7.07 -14.98
CA VAL A 10 2.97 8.39 -14.33
C VAL A 10 4.28 8.40 -13.59
N GLN A 11 5.18 9.33 -13.93
CA GLN A 11 6.49 9.44 -13.30
C GLN A 11 6.80 10.89 -12.96
N ALA A 12 7.30 11.12 -11.75
CA ALA A 12 7.77 12.44 -11.33
C ALA A 12 8.95 12.34 -10.35
N GLY A 13 9.70 13.43 -10.21
CA GLY A 13 10.69 13.54 -9.13
C GLY A 13 10.05 13.55 -7.75
N GLN A 14 8.88 14.17 -7.64
CA GLN A 14 8.08 14.26 -6.42
C GLN A 14 6.61 14.04 -6.80
N LEU A 15 5.90 13.20 -6.04
CA LEU A 15 4.48 12.89 -6.23
C LEU A 15 3.67 13.40 -5.02
N ASP A 16 2.66 14.20 -5.32
CA ASP A 16 1.59 14.58 -4.40
C ASP A 16 0.25 14.44 -5.13
N LEU A 17 -0.47 13.35 -4.87
CA LEU A 17 -1.67 12.94 -5.60
C LEU A 17 -2.90 13.08 -4.72
N HIS A 18 -3.72 14.10 -5.00
CA HIS A 18 -4.98 14.37 -4.30
C HIS A 18 -6.14 14.26 -5.30
N VAL A 19 -6.75 13.08 -5.40
CA VAL A 19 -7.79 12.78 -6.42
C VAL A 19 -8.96 12.02 -5.81
N GLY A 20 -10.16 12.17 -6.37
CA GLY A 20 -11.33 11.44 -5.89
C GLY A 20 -11.21 9.93 -6.10
N ASN A 21 -10.69 9.52 -7.25
CA ASN A 21 -10.33 8.13 -7.54
C ASN A 21 -9.00 8.07 -8.27
N LEU A 22 -8.21 7.05 -7.97
CA LEU A 22 -6.95 6.74 -8.63
C LEU A 22 -7.05 5.31 -9.20
N ASP A 23 -7.19 5.23 -10.53
CA ASP A 23 -7.16 3.98 -11.28
C ASP A 23 -5.76 3.80 -11.86
N ASN A 24 -4.97 2.94 -11.23
CA ASN A 24 -3.64 2.51 -11.65
C ASN A 24 -3.64 1.03 -12.06
N ALA A 25 -4.78 0.46 -12.46
CA ALA A 25 -4.86 -0.95 -12.81
C ALA A 25 -3.96 -1.26 -14.02
N LYS A 26 -3.07 -2.26 -13.90
CA LYS A 26 -2.02 -2.57 -14.90
C LYS A 26 -1.07 -1.41 -15.24
N GLY A 27 -1.20 -0.29 -14.54
CA GLY A 27 -0.40 0.91 -14.73
C GLY A 27 0.86 0.91 -13.88
N THR A 28 1.71 1.90 -14.10
CA THR A 28 2.88 2.16 -13.27
C THR A 28 2.90 3.62 -12.78
N ILE A 29 3.07 3.81 -11.48
CA ILE A 29 3.34 5.12 -10.86
C ILE A 29 4.73 5.07 -10.23
N LEU A 30 5.59 6.02 -10.60
CA LEU A 30 6.98 6.10 -10.15
C LEU A 30 7.29 7.45 -9.53
N GLN A 31 7.78 7.47 -8.29
CA GLN A 31 8.51 8.62 -7.76
C GLN A 31 10.01 8.33 -7.73
N THR A 32 10.79 9.15 -8.41
CA THR A 32 12.24 8.95 -8.50
C THR A 32 13.04 9.71 -7.46
N GLY A 33 12.54 10.83 -6.94
CA GLY A 33 13.17 11.63 -5.89
C GLY A 33 12.87 11.13 -4.49
N THR A 34 13.57 11.73 -3.52
CA THR A 34 13.61 11.29 -2.12
C THR A 34 12.74 12.11 -1.18
N GLY A 35 12.01 13.11 -1.68
CA GLY A 35 11.04 13.84 -0.86
C GLY A 35 9.83 12.97 -0.54
N ASP A 36 9.04 13.36 0.46
CA ASP A 36 7.90 12.55 0.91
C ASP A 36 6.82 12.43 -0.17
N THR A 37 6.25 11.23 -0.35
CA THR A 37 5.13 11.01 -1.27
C THR A 37 3.82 11.02 -0.49
N ARG A 38 2.82 11.74 -1.00
CA ARG A 38 1.45 11.66 -0.48
C ARG A 38 0.46 11.24 -1.56
N ILE A 39 -0.37 10.25 -1.27
CA ILE A 39 -1.49 9.79 -2.10
C ILE A 39 -2.75 9.83 -1.24
N VAL A 40 -3.66 10.74 -1.53
CA VAL A 40 -4.97 10.86 -0.87
C VAL A 40 -6.06 10.62 -1.89
N THR A 41 -6.89 9.61 -1.67
CA THR A 41 -7.99 9.30 -2.58
C THR A 41 -9.20 8.64 -1.93
N GLY A 42 -10.33 8.63 -2.64
CA GLY A 42 -11.49 7.82 -2.24
C GLY A 42 -11.19 6.35 -2.55
N ASN A 43 -11.09 6.01 -3.84
CA ASN A 43 -10.75 4.67 -4.29
C ASN A 43 -9.37 4.63 -4.95
N LEU A 44 -8.49 3.76 -4.47
CA LEU A 44 -7.23 3.42 -5.13
C LEU A 44 -7.33 1.99 -5.67
N ASP A 45 -7.39 1.87 -7.01
CA ASP A 45 -7.25 0.59 -7.70
C ASP A 45 -5.82 0.46 -8.26
N ASN A 46 -5.06 -0.46 -7.70
CA ASN A 46 -3.73 -0.85 -8.15
C ASN A 46 -3.71 -2.32 -8.60
N THR A 47 -4.84 -2.86 -9.06
CA THR A 47 -4.97 -4.25 -9.51
C THR A 47 -4.02 -4.53 -10.68
N ALA A 48 -3.14 -5.52 -10.52
CA ALA A 48 -2.05 -5.83 -11.45
C ALA A 48 -1.15 -4.61 -11.80
N GLY A 49 -1.26 -3.52 -11.03
CA GLY A 49 -0.52 -2.28 -11.20
C GLY A 49 0.72 -2.24 -10.31
N ARG A 50 1.48 -1.16 -10.46
CA ARG A 50 2.68 -0.89 -9.66
C ARG A 50 2.73 0.56 -9.21
N ILE A 51 2.96 0.76 -7.92
CA ILE A 51 3.32 2.04 -7.32
C ILE A 51 4.69 1.84 -6.68
N ALA A 52 5.71 2.55 -7.14
CA ALA A 52 7.05 2.45 -6.58
C ALA A 52 7.64 3.83 -6.34
N VAL A 53 8.13 4.07 -5.13
CA VAL A 53 8.62 5.37 -4.70
C VAL A 53 9.94 5.26 -3.97
N ASN A 54 10.81 6.25 -4.18
CA ASN A 54 12.08 6.43 -3.46
C ASN A 54 11.98 7.49 -2.35
N SER A 55 10.76 7.90 -2.00
CA SER A 55 10.48 8.92 -0.97
C SER A 55 11.12 8.60 0.37
N ASN A 56 11.39 9.61 1.21
CA ASN A 56 11.72 9.34 2.60
C ASN A 56 10.53 8.68 3.33
N ASP A 57 9.36 9.30 3.30
CA ASP A 57 8.10 8.72 3.77
C ASP A 57 7.09 8.54 2.62
N LEU A 58 6.33 7.46 2.62
CA LEU A 58 5.19 7.23 1.74
C LEU A 58 3.90 7.25 2.57
N ASN A 59 3.02 8.20 2.32
CA ASN A 59 1.71 8.29 2.97
C ASN A 59 0.59 8.01 1.96
N ILE A 60 -0.14 6.92 2.17
CA ILE A 60 -1.34 6.55 1.41
C ILE A 60 -2.55 6.63 2.34
N ASP A 61 -3.53 7.45 1.99
CA ASP A 61 -4.84 7.54 2.67
C ASP A 61 -5.95 7.30 1.65
N ALA A 62 -6.66 6.18 1.79
CA ALA A 62 -7.73 5.77 0.88
C ALA A 62 -9.00 5.35 1.64
N ALA A 63 -10.19 5.60 1.09
CA ALA A 63 -11.40 4.97 1.61
C ALA A 63 -11.41 3.46 1.26
N THR A 64 -11.03 3.11 0.04
CA THR A 64 -10.86 1.73 -0.41
C THR A 64 -9.55 1.57 -1.16
N LEU A 65 -8.82 0.50 -0.87
CA LEU A 65 -7.58 0.14 -1.54
C LEU A 65 -7.65 -1.29 -2.08
N ALA A 66 -7.59 -1.45 -3.41
CA ALA A 66 -7.43 -2.72 -4.08
C ALA A 66 -6.00 -2.82 -4.65
N ASN A 67 -5.20 -3.75 -4.14
CA ASN A 67 -3.85 -4.05 -4.59
C ASN A 67 -3.72 -5.49 -5.08
N ARG A 68 -4.79 -6.04 -5.68
CA ARG A 68 -4.84 -7.44 -6.11
C ARG A 68 -3.86 -7.73 -7.23
N ASP A 69 -3.02 -8.75 -7.07
CA ASP A 69 -1.91 -9.03 -8.01
C ASP A 69 -0.98 -7.81 -8.26
N GLY A 70 -1.11 -6.75 -7.45
CA GLY A 70 -0.45 -5.46 -7.60
C GLY A 70 0.74 -5.30 -6.66
N LYS A 71 1.47 -4.19 -6.83
CA LYS A 71 2.67 -3.89 -6.05
C LYS A 71 2.66 -2.45 -5.56
N ILE A 72 2.90 -2.27 -4.26
CA ILE A 72 3.20 -0.98 -3.62
C ILE A 72 4.56 -1.12 -2.95
N GLU A 73 5.54 -0.36 -3.43
CA GLU A 73 6.95 -0.52 -3.08
C GLU A 73 7.54 0.81 -2.60
N HIS A 74 7.89 0.87 -1.32
CA HIS A 74 8.58 2.00 -0.71
C HIS A 74 10.06 1.65 -0.52
N ALA A 75 10.93 2.23 -1.34
CA ALA A 75 12.39 2.03 -1.27
C ALA A 75 13.09 3.01 -0.32
N GLY A 76 12.32 3.88 0.34
CA GLY A 76 12.77 4.90 1.27
C GLY A 76 13.34 4.38 2.57
N THR A 77 14.01 5.27 3.30
CA THR A 77 14.59 5.02 4.62
C THR A 77 13.65 5.35 5.78
N GLY A 78 12.56 6.09 5.53
CA GLY A 78 11.55 6.43 6.52
C GLY A 78 10.48 5.35 6.62
N THR A 79 9.21 5.75 6.58
CA THR A 79 8.07 4.88 6.86
C THR A 79 7.06 4.86 5.72
N LEU A 80 6.63 3.66 5.34
CA LEU A 80 5.39 3.47 4.59
C LEU A 80 4.22 3.55 5.56
N ASN A 81 3.38 4.56 5.44
CA ASN A 81 2.15 4.75 6.20
C ASN A 81 0.95 4.56 5.26
N LEU A 82 0.24 3.44 5.40
CA LEU A 82 -0.93 3.12 4.59
C LEU A 82 -2.15 3.03 5.50
N GLN A 83 -3.10 3.94 5.29
CA GLN A 83 -4.40 3.96 5.94
C GLN A 83 -5.47 3.69 4.88
N ALA A 84 -6.32 2.70 5.13
CA ALA A 84 -7.47 2.41 4.28
C ALA A 84 -8.76 2.27 5.09
N GLY A 85 -9.92 2.52 4.50
CA GLY A 85 -11.20 2.07 5.07
C GLY A 85 -11.36 0.56 4.94
N VAL A 86 -11.09 0.02 3.76
CA VAL A 86 -10.96 -1.43 3.49
C VAL A 86 -9.73 -1.64 2.60
N LEU A 87 -8.96 -2.69 2.90
CA LEU A 87 -7.75 -3.06 2.17
C LEU A 87 -7.87 -4.48 1.63
N ASP A 88 -7.78 -4.63 0.31
CA ASP A 88 -7.61 -5.90 -0.39
C ASP A 88 -6.22 -5.98 -1.02
N ASN A 89 -5.32 -6.71 -0.38
CA ASN A 89 -3.97 -7.06 -0.85
C ASN A 89 -3.89 -8.53 -1.30
N SER A 90 -5.00 -9.14 -1.72
CA SER A 90 -4.98 -10.56 -2.11
C SER A 90 -4.08 -10.80 -3.33
N LYS A 91 -3.16 -11.77 -3.23
CA LYS A 91 -2.06 -11.99 -4.20
C LYS A 91 -1.16 -10.78 -4.47
N GLY A 92 -1.37 -9.69 -3.74
CA GLY A 92 -0.67 -8.42 -3.89
C GLY A 92 0.59 -8.35 -3.03
N ARG A 93 1.36 -7.28 -3.21
CA ARG A 93 2.55 -6.98 -2.41
C ARG A 93 2.53 -5.54 -1.94
N VAL A 94 2.72 -5.35 -0.63
CA VAL A 94 3.05 -4.06 -0.02
C VAL A 94 4.38 -4.22 0.70
N THR A 95 5.41 -3.49 0.27
CA THR A 95 6.77 -3.65 0.82
C THR A 95 7.41 -2.32 1.14
N SER A 96 8.10 -2.25 2.28
CA SER A 96 8.95 -1.13 2.67
C SER A 96 10.39 -1.58 2.92
N ALA A 97 11.37 -0.86 2.38
CA ALA A 97 12.79 -1.07 2.65
C ALA A 97 13.20 -0.68 4.08
N ALA A 98 12.34 0.03 4.81
CA ALA A 98 12.52 0.43 6.20
C ALA A 98 11.31 -0.01 7.03
N ALA A 99 10.61 0.91 7.71
CA ALA A 99 9.44 0.59 8.51
C ALA A 99 8.14 0.67 7.68
N ALA A 100 7.09 -0.02 8.12
CA ALA A 100 5.75 0.11 7.58
C ALA A 100 4.67 0.05 8.67
N SER A 101 3.62 0.85 8.49
CA SER A 101 2.37 0.81 9.23
C SER A 101 1.23 0.69 8.22
N VAL A 102 0.53 -0.44 8.23
CA VAL A 102 -0.56 -0.78 7.30
C VAL A 102 -1.83 -1.02 8.10
N VAL A 103 -2.76 -0.06 8.06
CA VAL A 103 -3.93 -0.06 8.93
C VAL A 103 -5.21 0.13 8.13
N SER A 104 -6.09 -0.86 8.20
CA SER A 104 -7.45 -0.81 7.68
C SER A 104 -8.45 -0.47 8.78
N LYS A 105 -9.39 0.45 8.56
CA LYS A 105 -10.49 0.73 9.52
C LYS A 105 -11.52 -0.40 9.55
N GLY A 106 -11.57 -1.20 8.50
CA GLY A 106 -12.46 -2.35 8.30
C GLY A 106 -11.66 -3.63 8.15
N THR A 107 -11.97 -4.41 7.11
CA THR A 107 -11.27 -5.65 6.79
C THR A 107 -9.94 -5.36 6.11
N LEU A 108 -8.92 -6.14 6.45
CA LEU A 108 -7.66 -6.27 5.73
C LEU A 108 -7.57 -7.69 5.19
N ASN A 109 -7.64 -7.85 3.88
CA ASN A 109 -7.42 -9.12 3.20
C ASN A 109 -5.99 -9.17 2.64
N ASN A 110 -5.17 -10.08 3.15
CA ASN A 110 -3.83 -10.40 2.68
C ASN A 110 -3.74 -11.87 2.22
N THR A 111 -4.84 -12.47 1.76
CA THR A 111 -4.85 -13.86 1.29
C THR A 111 -3.93 -14.03 0.08
N ASP A 112 -3.03 -15.02 0.11
CA ASP A 112 -1.95 -15.17 -0.89
C ASP A 112 -1.05 -13.94 -1.07
N GLY A 113 -1.20 -12.93 -0.22
CA GLY A 113 -0.52 -11.65 -0.35
C GLY A 113 0.75 -11.59 0.48
N VAL A 114 1.50 -10.51 0.29
CA VAL A 114 2.67 -10.18 1.10
C VAL A 114 2.57 -8.76 1.60
N ILE A 115 2.74 -8.57 2.91
CA ILE A 115 3.02 -7.28 3.52
C ILE A 115 4.34 -7.43 4.27
N ALA A 116 5.34 -6.66 3.88
CA ALA A 116 6.68 -6.77 4.45
C ALA A 116 7.32 -5.42 4.71
N ALA A 117 8.11 -5.36 5.77
CA ALA A 117 9.01 -4.26 6.09
C ALA A 117 10.35 -4.83 6.52
N THR A 118 11.45 -4.11 6.34
CA THR A 118 12.75 -4.57 6.84
C THR A 118 12.78 -4.51 8.37
N THR A 119 12.43 -3.36 8.95
CA THR A 119 12.61 -3.11 10.39
C THR A 119 11.37 -3.42 11.20
N GLY A 120 10.38 -2.53 11.19
CA GLY A 120 9.13 -2.68 11.92
C GLY A 120 7.95 -2.76 10.96
N LEU A 121 7.09 -3.76 11.15
CA LEU A 121 5.79 -3.86 10.50
C LEU A 121 4.69 -3.81 11.56
N HIS A 122 3.85 -2.78 11.47
CA HIS A 122 2.56 -2.73 12.16
C HIS A 122 1.45 -3.03 11.17
N VAL A 123 0.61 -4.02 11.47
CA VAL A 123 -0.61 -4.32 10.71
C VAL A 123 -1.81 -4.22 11.64
N GLY A 124 -2.80 -3.40 11.27
CA GLY A 124 -3.99 -3.18 12.09
C GLY A 124 -5.30 -3.23 11.32
N GLY A 125 -6.37 -3.63 12.00
CA GLY A 125 -7.74 -3.48 11.51
C GLY A 125 -8.80 -4.22 12.31
N THR A 126 -10.05 -4.20 11.85
CA THR A 126 -11.13 -4.92 12.57
C THR A 126 -11.02 -6.42 12.37
N ALA A 127 -10.84 -6.84 11.12
CA ALA A 127 -10.61 -8.23 10.75
C ALA A 127 -9.42 -8.32 9.80
N LEU A 128 -8.44 -9.16 10.16
CA LEU A 128 -7.27 -9.46 9.35
C LEU A 128 -7.38 -10.89 8.83
N ASP A 129 -7.41 -11.06 7.52
CA ASP A 129 -7.30 -12.37 6.86
C ASP A 129 -5.94 -12.47 6.18
N ASN A 130 -5.06 -13.29 6.73
CA ASN A 130 -3.74 -13.59 6.21
C ASN A 130 -3.64 -15.04 5.68
N THR A 131 -4.77 -15.65 5.26
CA THR A 131 -4.78 -17.06 4.80
C THR A 131 -3.82 -17.27 3.63
N ARG A 132 -2.81 -18.13 3.83
CA ARG A 132 -1.70 -18.38 2.87
C ARG A 132 -0.90 -17.12 2.50
N GLY A 133 -1.05 -16.04 3.26
CA GLY A 133 -0.32 -14.79 3.11
C GLY A 133 0.93 -14.73 3.99
N VAL A 134 1.73 -13.68 3.78
CA VAL A 134 2.96 -13.42 4.53
C VAL A 134 2.92 -12.02 5.14
N LEU A 135 3.18 -11.96 6.44
CA LEU A 135 3.50 -10.74 7.18
C LEU A 135 4.94 -10.88 7.70
N GLN A 136 5.85 -9.99 7.29
CA GLN A 136 7.28 -10.16 7.58
C GLN A 136 7.95 -8.83 7.97
N ALA A 137 8.69 -8.84 9.08
CA ALA A 137 9.64 -7.81 9.50
C ALA A 137 10.53 -8.33 10.63
N ASP A 138 11.58 -7.58 10.98
CA ASP A 138 12.37 -7.85 12.20
C ASP A 138 11.49 -7.72 13.46
N MET A 139 10.60 -6.73 13.48
CA MET A 139 9.58 -6.53 14.50
C MET A 139 8.19 -6.51 13.88
N LEU A 140 7.35 -7.48 14.24
CA LEU A 140 5.95 -7.54 13.80
C LEU A 140 5.00 -7.20 14.95
N ARG A 141 4.13 -6.21 14.74
CA ARG A 141 3.01 -5.86 15.63
C ARG A 141 1.69 -6.05 14.89
N LEU A 142 0.76 -6.80 15.48
CA LEU A 142 -0.59 -7.02 14.95
C LEU A 142 -1.64 -6.42 15.91
N ASP A 143 -2.39 -5.44 15.43
CA ASP A 143 -3.49 -4.79 16.14
C ASP A 143 -4.81 -5.07 15.42
N ALA A 144 -5.27 -6.32 15.49
CA ALA A 144 -6.53 -6.74 14.88
C ALA A 144 -7.53 -7.31 15.90
N ALA A 145 -8.82 -7.00 15.76
CA ALA A 145 -9.85 -7.57 16.64
C ALA A 145 -10.11 -9.06 16.35
N SER A 146 -9.93 -9.48 15.09
CA SER A 146 -9.87 -10.89 14.70
C SER A 146 -8.77 -11.13 13.67
N LEU A 147 -8.10 -12.28 13.77
CA LEU A 147 -7.09 -12.75 12.82
C LEU A 147 -7.46 -14.15 12.31
N LEU A 148 -7.55 -14.29 10.99
CA LEU A 148 -7.52 -15.57 10.28
C LEU A 148 -6.14 -15.68 9.60
N ASN A 149 -5.45 -16.82 9.73
CA ASN A 149 -4.09 -17.00 9.21
C ASN A 149 -3.90 -18.41 8.67
#